data_AF-A0A9Q9I7M7-F1
#
_entry.id   AF-A0A9Q9I7M7-F1
#
_cell.length_a   1.000
_cell.length_b   1.000
_cell.length_c   1.000
_cell.angle_alpha   90.00
_cell.angle_beta   90.00
_cell.angle_gamma   90.00
#
_symmetry.space_group_name_H-M   'P 1'
#
loop_
_entity.id
_entity.type
_entity.pdbx_description
1 polymer ?
#
loop_
_entity_poly.entity_id
_entity_poly.type
_entity_poly.pdbx_seq_one_letter_code
_entity_poly.pdbx_strand_id
1 'polypeptide(L)'
;MAVLMLLPSAAVGRDIGPQSPASHEQVEKLVGLWKDHFAGADSLQERRTAFRALMEATPGPTRIQLRQVDADGVDAELMWPARLHHPIGQRVILYIHGGGFSSGSIRTHSLLAGSLAKAASSDVFLINYRLMPEYGYPAQINDALTAYRWLLDNGYRSENVVVAGDGAGGNIAIETVLRQMQAAKPLPAAVIALSPITDLAATGGSMITNAESDPLVNKAWIETLRKTYLGSRSPADPRVSPLYADMTGFPPLLLQVGSGEVLLDDALRLADKARQAGVDVTTEVWPGMPHQWQLFPSLLDDADRSSQNIAEFAIRHFADKPQE
;
A
#
# COMPACT_ATOMS: atom_id res chain seq x y z
N MET A 1 2.42 31.75 -34.73
CA MET A 1 2.68 31.32 -33.33
C MET A 1 2.16 29.89 -33.18
N ALA A 2 3.06 28.90 -33.22
CA ALA A 2 2.71 27.53 -32.93
C ALA A 2 2.86 27.32 -31.42
N VAL A 3 1.76 27.00 -30.74
CA VAL A 3 1.78 26.59 -29.33
C VAL A 3 2.39 25.20 -29.28
N LEU A 4 3.61 25.11 -28.76
CA LEU A 4 4.28 23.85 -28.49
C LEU A 4 3.55 23.18 -27.31
N MET A 5 2.62 22.26 -27.61
CA MET A 5 2.07 21.36 -26.60
C MET A 5 3.21 20.46 -26.11
N LEU A 6 3.66 20.70 -24.89
CA LEU A 6 4.49 19.75 -24.14
C LEU A 6 3.65 18.48 -23.94
N LEU A 7 4.01 17.41 -24.65
CA LEU A 7 3.47 16.07 -24.42
C LEU A 7 3.84 15.64 -22.99
N PRO A 8 2.96 14.91 -22.27
CA PRO A 8 3.32 14.33 -20.98
C PRO A 8 4.51 13.38 -21.18
N SER A 9 5.54 13.54 -20.35
CA SER A 9 6.66 12.60 -20.28
C SER A 9 6.11 11.20 -20.06
N ALA A 10 6.44 10.26 -20.95
CA ALA A 10 6.08 8.86 -20.78
C ALA A 10 6.68 8.36 -19.46
N ALA A 11 5.83 7.96 -18.51
CA ALA A 11 6.27 7.49 -17.20
C ALA A 11 7.07 6.18 -17.35
N VAL A 12 8.37 6.29 -17.08
CA VAL A 12 9.41 5.27 -17.16
C VAL A 12 9.31 4.36 -15.93
N GLY A 13 9.38 3.03 -16.11
CA GLY A 13 9.60 2.12 -14.98
C GLY A 13 10.93 2.48 -14.31
N ARG A 14 10.93 2.72 -13.00
CA ARG A 14 12.16 3.11 -12.31
C ARG A 14 13.09 1.91 -12.26
N ASP A 15 14.30 2.06 -12.79
CA ASP A 15 15.30 1.00 -12.71
C ASP A 15 15.79 0.90 -11.25
N ILE A 16 15.49 -0.23 -10.61
CA ILE A 16 15.89 -0.53 -9.22
C ILE A 16 17.32 -1.10 -9.16
N GLY A 17 17.87 -1.51 -10.30
CA GLY A 17 19.11 -2.25 -10.41
C GLY A 17 18.96 -3.73 -10.00
N PRO A 18 19.99 -4.56 -10.23
CA PRO A 18 19.97 -5.97 -9.87
C PRO A 18 20.02 -6.19 -8.34
N GLN A 19 19.54 -7.34 -7.89
CA GLN A 19 19.65 -7.75 -6.48
C GLN A 19 21.14 -7.90 -6.09
N SER A 20 21.53 -7.30 -4.97
CA SER A 20 22.88 -7.48 -4.42
C SER A 20 22.98 -8.80 -3.64
N PRO A 21 24.19 -9.39 -3.47
CA PRO A 21 24.36 -10.58 -2.63
C PRO A 21 23.92 -10.38 -1.17
N ALA A 22 24.14 -9.19 -0.60
CA ALA A 22 23.70 -8.85 0.75
C ALA A 22 22.16 -8.81 0.86
N SER A 23 21.51 -8.19 -0.15
CA SER A 23 20.05 -8.18 -0.26
C SER A 23 19.49 -9.60 -0.38
N HIS A 24 20.14 -10.47 -1.16
CA HIS A 24 19.74 -11.87 -1.28
C HIS A 24 19.75 -12.59 0.08
N GLU A 25 20.82 -12.46 0.86
CA GLU A 25 20.93 -13.06 2.20
C GLU A 25 19.88 -12.49 3.18
N GLN A 26 19.61 -11.18 3.14
CA GLN A 26 18.56 -10.55 3.94
C GLN A 26 17.17 -11.06 3.56
N VAL A 27 16.90 -11.25 2.26
CA VAL A 27 15.65 -11.84 1.76
C VAL A 27 15.48 -13.28 2.22
N GLU A 28 16.50 -14.13 2.14
CA GLU A 28 16.42 -15.51 2.61
C GLU A 28 16.07 -15.58 4.10
N LYS A 29 16.70 -14.73 4.92
CA LYS A 29 16.38 -14.62 6.36
C LYS A 29 14.93 -14.18 6.57
N LEU A 30 14.47 -13.17 5.83
CA LEU A 30 13.10 -12.68 5.93
C LEU A 30 12.07 -13.74 5.52
N VAL A 31 12.31 -14.46 4.43
CA VAL A 31 11.46 -15.57 3.97
C VAL A 31 11.42 -16.68 5.03
N GLY A 32 12.55 -17.00 5.66
CA GLY A 32 12.61 -17.93 6.79
C GLY A 32 11.72 -17.48 7.96
N LEU A 33 11.83 -16.21 8.38
CA LEU A 33 11.00 -15.65 9.46
C LEU A 33 9.50 -15.75 9.15
N TRP A 34 9.10 -15.44 7.92
CA TRP A 34 7.71 -15.58 7.50
C TRP A 34 7.24 -17.04 7.56
N LYS A 35 8.02 -17.97 7.01
CA LYS A 35 7.70 -19.40 7.03
C LYS A 35 7.56 -19.94 8.44
N ASP A 36 8.45 -19.56 9.35
CA ASP A 36 8.43 -20.03 10.73
C ASP A 36 7.20 -19.52 11.50
N HIS A 37 6.84 -18.25 11.34
CA HIS A 37 5.70 -17.67 12.06
C HIS A 37 4.35 -18.10 11.49
N PHE A 38 4.26 -18.35 10.18
CA PHE A 38 3.04 -18.75 9.51
C PHE A 38 2.90 -20.26 9.35
N ALA A 39 3.86 -21.05 9.85
CA ALA A 39 3.79 -22.50 9.85
C ALA A 39 2.52 -22.98 10.58
N GLY A 40 1.64 -23.68 9.86
CA GLY A 40 0.37 -24.18 10.40
C GLY A 40 -0.70 -23.12 10.63
N ALA A 41 -0.51 -21.88 10.16
CA ALA A 41 -1.52 -20.84 10.23
C ALA A 41 -2.48 -20.95 9.03
N ASP A 42 -3.49 -21.81 9.15
CA ASP A 42 -4.41 -22.15 8.06
C ASP A 42 -5.70 -21.31 8.06
N SER A 43 -6.14 -20.86 9.24
CA SER A 43 -7.33 -20.01 9.39
C SER A 43 -7.01 -18.51 9.37
N LEU A 44 -8.03 -17.68 9.12
CA LEU A 44 -7.91 -16.21 9.20
C LEU A 44 -7.38 -15.75 10.57
N GLN A 45 -7.87 -16.37 11.65
CA GLN A 45 -7.52 -16.00 13.01
C GLN A 45 -6.09 -16.42 13.39
N GLU A 46 -5.66 -17.60 12.95
CA GLU A 46 -4.28 -18.06 13.15
C GLU A 46 -3.30 -17.16 12.38
N ARG A 47 -3.60 -16.82 11.13
CA ARG A 47 -2.77 -15.89 10.35
C ARG A 47 -2.74 -14.49 10.93
N ARG A 48 -3.87 -13.99 11.47
CA ARG A 48 -3.93 -12.74 12.24
C ARG A 48 -3.00 -12.79 13.46
N THR A 49 -2.97 -13.91 14.16
CA THR A 49 -2.12 -14.11 15.33
C THR A 49 -0.64 -14.24 14.96
N ALA A 50 -0.32 -15.04 13.95
CA ALA A 50 1.03 -15.21 13.41
C ALA A 50 1.64 -13.87 12.96
N PHE A 51 0.87 -13.07 12.19
CA PHE A 51 1.35 -11.78 11.72
C PHE A 51 1.63 -10.82 12.87
N ARG A 52 0.71 -10.75 13.84
CA ARG A 52 0.90 -9.93 15.04
C ARG A 52 2.14 -10.36 15.82
N ALA A 53 2.32 -11.66 16.07
CA ALA A 53 3.47 -12.19 16.82
C ALA A 53 4.80 -11.86 16.13
N LEU A 54 4.88 -12.04 14.80
CA LEU A 54 6.07 -11.66 14.02
C LEU A 54 6.39 -10.18 14.19
N MET A 55 5.40 -9.31 14.00
CA MET A 55 5.65 -7.86 14.07
C MET A 55 5.91 -7.37 15.49
N GLU A 56 5.35 -8.01 16.53
CA GLU A 56 5.69 -7.72 17.93
C GLU A 56 7.15 -8.06 18.27
N ALA A 57 7.77 -8.98 17.54
CA ALA A 57 9.20 -9.29 17.66
C ALA A 57 10.11 -8.31 16.89
N THR A 58 9.55 -7.42 16.06
CA THR A 58 10.31 -6.39 15.36
C THR A 58 10.46 -5.11 16.21
N PRO A 59 11.55 -4.35 16.05
CA PRO A 59 11.70 -3.07 16.75
C PRO A 59 10.59 -2.08 16.34
N GLY A 60 10.06 -1.34 17.31
CA GLY A 60 9.15 -0.23 17.03
C GLY A 60 9.84 0.95 16.34
N PRO A 61 9.06 1.90 15.77
CA PRO A 61 9.62 3.09 15.16
C PRO A 61 10.37 3.95 16.18
N THR A 62 11.55 4.44 15.80
CA THR A 62 12.36 5.34 16.63
C THR A 62 12.27 6.78 16.14
N ARG A 63 12.34 7.73 17.08
CA ARG A 63 12.29 9.20 16.81
C ARG A 63 10.99 9.65 16.11
N ILE A 64 9.90 8.94 16.38
CA ILE A 64 8.54 9.26 15.96
C ILE A 64 7.73 9.70 17.17
N GLN A 65 6.94 10.75 16.98
CA GLN A 65 5.87 11.14 17.88
C GLN A 65 4.57 10.50 17.37
N LEU A 66 3.71 10.09 18.30
CA LEU A 66 2.44 9.45 18.00
C LEU A 66 1.29 10.10 18.77
N ARG A 67 0.12 10.14 18.14
CA ARG A 67 -1.14 10.53 18.75
C ARG A 67 -2.25 9.61 18.27
N GLN A 68 -2.97 9.02 19.20
CA GLN A 68 -4.19 8.28 18.89
C GLN A 68 -5.30 9.24 18.48
N VAL A 69 -6.07 8.85 17.46
CA VAL A 69 -7.13 9.65 16.86
C VAL A 69 -8.34 8.76 16.61
N ASP A 70 -9.52 9.28 16.95
CA ASP A 70 -10.80 8.76 16.50
C ASP A 70 -11.23 9.57 15.25
N ALA A 71 -11.15 8.95 14.07
CA ALA A 71 -11.58 9.54 12.80
C ALA A 71 -13.03 9.13 12.49
N ASP A 72 -13.97 9.74 13.20
CA ASP A 72 -15.42 9.52 13.06
C ASP A 72 -15.81 8.03 13.20
N GLY A 73 -15.26 7.37 14.21
CA GLY A 73 -15.48 5.95 14.52
C GLY A 73 -14.44 5.01 13.91
N VAL A 74 -13.42 5.54 13.22
CA VAL A 74 -12.27 4.77 12.73
C VAL A 74 -11.06 5.07 13.60
N ASP A 75 -10.60 4.07 14.36
CA ASP A 75 -9.38 4.18 15.16
C ASP A 75 -8.17 4.42 14.25
N ALA A 76 -7.33 5.39 14.61
CA ALA A 76 -6.13 5.74 13.86
C ALA A 76 -4.98 6.19 14.77
N GLU A 77 -3.76 6.16 14.24
CA GLU A 77 -2.60 6.83 14.81
C GLU A 77 -2.03 7.85 13.82
N LEU A 78 -1.94 9.11 14.29
CA LEU A 78 -1.17 10.15 13.62
C LEU A 78 0.28 10.07 14.08
N MET A 79 1.20 9.87 13.15
CA MET A 79 2.63 9.73 13.39
C MET A 79 3.41 10.80 12.65
N TRP A 80 4.42 11.40 13.30
CA TRP A 80 5.29 12.38 12.67
C TRP A 80 6.72 12.33 13.23
N PRO A 81 7.75 12.70 12.45
CA PRO A 81 9.11 12.68 12.95
C PRO A 81 9.32 13.78 13.99
N ALA A 82 10.16 13.51 15.00
CA ALA A 82 10.47 14.49 16.06
C ALA A 82 11.06 15.81 15.53
N ARG A 83 11.63 15.79 14.32
CA ARG A 83 12.04 16.98 13.57
C ARG A 83 11.29 17.00 12.24
N LEU A 84 10.15 17.67 12.21
CA LEU A 84 9.49 18.00 10.94
C LEU A 84 10.13 19.24 10.33
N HIS A 85 10.23 19.24 9.00
CA HIS A 85 10.56 20.42 8.22
C HIS A 85 9.31 21.25 7.84
N HIS A 86 8.12 20.76 8.20
CA HIS A 86 6.81 21.39 7.95
C HIS A 86 5.92 21.35 9.20
N PRO A 87 5.02 22.31 9.40
CA PRO A 87 3.94 22.19 10.38
C PRO A 87 3.16 20.87 10.26
N ILE A 88 2.85 20.25 11.41
CA ILE A 88 1.86 19.15 11.50
C ILE A 88 0.54 19.66 10.92
N GLY A 89 -0.18 18.81 10.18
CA GLY A 89 -1.44 19.20 9.53
C GLY A 89 -1.28 19.68 8.09
N GLN A 90 -0.04 19.80 7.60
CA GLN A 90 0.22 20.35 6.26
C GLN A 90 0.31 19.29 5.17
N ARG A 91 1.02 18.18 5.43
CA ARG A 91 1.24 17.05 4.50
C ARG A 91 0.99 15.75 5.21
N VAL A 92 0.25 14.85 4.58
CA VAL A 92 -0.07 13.55 5.17
C VAL A 92 -0.06 12.43 4.16
N ILE A 93 0.46 11.28 4.60
CA ILE A 93 0.25 10.00 3.96
C ILE A 93 -0.84 9.28 4.76
N LEU A 94 -2.06 9.16 4.21
CA LEU A 94 -3.08 8.24 4.73
C LEU A 94 -2.61 6.82 4.43
N TYR A 95 -2.24 6.06 5.46
CA TYR A 95 -1.73 4.71 5.30
C TYR A 95 -2.78 3.67 5.69
N ILE A 96 -3.05 2.75 4.77
CA ILE A 96 -4.03 1.67 4.91
C ILE A 96 -3.26 0.35 4.91
N HIS A 97 -3.24 -0.34 6.04
CA HIS A 97 -2.39 -1.49 6.24
C HIS A 97 -2.83 -2.73 5.44
N GLY A 98 -1.87 -3.57 5.08
CA GLY A 98 -2.10 -4.91 4.52
C GLY A 98 -2.50 -5.95 5.57
N GLY A 99 -2.49 -7.22 5.16
CA GLY A 99 -3.00 -8.34 5.97
C GLY A 99 -4.21 -9.06 5.37
N GLY A 100 -4.39 -8.98 4.05
CA GLY A 100 -5.44 -9.75 3.35
C GLY A 100 -6.85 -9.46 3.88
N PHE A 101 -7.19 -8.19 4.20
CA PHE A 101 -8.48 -7.75 4.75
C PHE A 101 -8.87 -8.35 6.12
N SER A 102 -8.08 -9.27 6.67
CA SER A 102 -8.40 -10.06 7.87
C SER A 102 -7.39 -9.94 8.99
N SER A 103 -6.20 -9.43 8.71
CA SER A 103 -5.13 -9.21 9.67
C SER A 103 -4.48 -7.85 9.45
N GLY A 104 -3.42 -7.58 10.21
CA GLY A 104 -2.82 -6.26 10.29
C GLY A 104 -3.52 -5.39 11.32
N SER A 105 -2.87 -4.28 11.62
CA SER A 105 -3.28 -3.24 12.55
C SER A 105 -2.26 -2.11 12.51
N ILE A 106 -2.58 -1.01 13.19
CA ILE A 106 -1.63 0.05 13.52
C ILE A 106 -0.28 -0.50 14.04
N ARG A 107 -0.32 -1.48 14.97
CA ARG A 107 0.91 -2.04 15.57
C ARG A 107 1.80 -2.71 14.52
N THR A 108 1.20 -3.58 13.70
CA THR A 108 1.94 -4.35 12.69
C THR A 108 2.61 -3.49 11.62
N HIS A 109 2.11 -2.28 11.36
CA HIS A 109 2.64 -1.40 10.31
C HIS A 109 3.31 -0.13 10.87
N SER A 110 3.39 0.00 12.19
CA SER A 110 3.95 1.19 12.87
C SER A 110 5.40 1.47 12.47
N LEU A 111 6.22 0.43 12.27
CA LEU A 111 7.62 0.60 11.86
C LEU A 111 7.72 1.20 10.44
N LEU A 112 6.96 0.67 9.49
CA LEU A 112 6.91 1.21 8.13
C LEU A 112 6.32 2.63 8.11
N ALA A 113 5.19 2.85 8.79
CA ALA A 113 4.60 4.18 8.92
C ALA A 113 5.58 5.20 9.51
N GLY A 114 6.33 4.83 10.55
CA GLY A 114 7.40 5.67 11.10
C GLY A 114 8.57 5.87 10.15
N SER A 115 8.93 4.87 9.33
CA SER A 115 9.94 5.02 8.28
C SER A 115 9.52 6.07 7.25
N LEU A 116 8.27 5.98 6.77
CA LEU A 116 7.72 6.92 5.81
C LEU A 116 7.60 8.33 6.38
N ALA A 117 7.15 8.49 7.62
CA ALA A 117 7.05 9.79 8.28
C ALA A 117 8.43 10.49 8.33
N LYS A 118 9.50 9.75 8.63
CA LYS A 118 10.88 10.28 8.61
C LYS A 118 11.33 10.62 7.18
N ALA A 119 11.18 9.69 6.25
CA ALA A 119 11.69 9.83 4.88
C ALA A 119 10.99 10.97 4.13
N ALA A 120 9.66 11.10 4.28
CA ALA A 120 8.87 12.12 3.61
C ALA A 120 8.84 13.47 4.35
N SER A 121 9.34 13.51 5.60
CA SER A 121 9.14 14.63 6.54
C SER A 121 7.67 15.11 6.56
N SER A 122 6.76 14.14 6.66
CA SER A 122 5.31 14.36 6.64
C SER A 122 4.64 13.63 7.80
N ASP A 123 3.39 13.98 8.03
CA ASP A 123 2.53 13.16 8.88
C ASP A 123 2.23 11.83 8.15
N VAL A 124 2.01 10.78 8.94
CA VAL A 124 1.42 9.52 8.49
C VAL A 124 0.20 9.25 9.34
N PHE A 125 -0.95 9.11 8.69
CA PHE A 125 -2.22 8.80 9.34
C PHE A 125 -2.53 7.33 9.09
N LEU A 126 -2.14 6.47 10.04
CA LEU A 126 -2.27 5.02 9.94
C LEU A 126 -3.60 4.60 10.56
N ILE A 127 -4.51 4.07 9.75
CA ILE A 127 -5.86 3.69 10.20
C ILE A 127 -5.93 2.23 10.60
N ASN A 128 -6.83 1.90 11.52
CA ASN A 128 -7.18 0.54 11.94
C ASN A 128 -8.60 0.23 11.44
N TYR A 129 -8.73 -0.06 10.15
CA TYR A 129 -10.03 -0.33 9.52
C TYR A 129 -10.61 -1.68 9.98
N ARG A 130 -11.94 -1.84 9.86
CA ARG A 130 -12.63 -3.06 10.25
C ARG A 130 -12.22 -4.27 9.42
N LEU A 131 -11.93 -5.39 10.09
CA LEU A 131 -11.41 -6.61 9.46
C LEU A 131 -12.49 -7.69 9.30
N MET A 132 -12.27 -8.56 8.33
CA MET A 132 -13.04 -9.80 8.19
C MET A 132 -12.50 -10.89 9.13
N PRO A 133 -13.32 -11.90 9.53
CA PRO A 133 -14.68 -12.16 9.09
C PRO A 133 -15.76 -11.31 9.77
N GLU A 134 -15.42 -10.54 10.81
CA GLU A 134 -16.37 -9.77 11.60
C GLU A 134 -17.11 -8.72 10.76
N TYR A 135 -16.37 -8.10 9.83
CA TYR A 135 -16.90 -7.11 8.90
C TYR A 135 -16.48 -7.44 7.47
N GLY A 136 -17.42 -7.90 6.64
CA GLY A 136 -17.18 -8.15 5.22
C GLY A 136 -17.16 -6.89 4.38
N TYR A 137 -16.94 -7.05 3.07
CA TYR A 137 -17.05 -5.96 2.11
C TYR A 137 -18.42 -5.25 2.22
N PRO A 138 -18.49 -3.90 2.18
CA PRO A 138 -17.42 -2.94 1.89
C PRO A 138 -16.86 -2.20 3.12
N ALA A 139 -16.90 -2.78 4.32
CA ALA A 139 -16.57 -2.08 5.56
C ALA A 139 -15.19 -1.39 5.55
N GLN A 140 -14.17 -2.10 5.06
CA GLN A 140 -12.79 -1.67 4.94
C GLN A 140 -12.65 -0.37 4.13
N ILE A 141 -13.29 -0.34 2.96
CA ILE A 141 -13.24 0.80 2.05
C ILE A 141 -14.07 1.96 2.59
N ASN A 142 -15.18 1.68 3.27
CA ASN A 142 -15.97 2.71 3.93
C ASN A 142 -15.16 3.40 5.03
N ASP A 143 -14.40 2.65 5.83
CA ASP A 143 -13.54 3.22 6.88
C ASP A 143 -12.40 4.06 6.30
N ALA A 144 -11.77 3.59 5.21
CA ALA A 144 -10.74 4.37 4.52
C ALA A 144 -11.30 5.68 3.91
N LEU A 145 -12.52 5.66 3.36
CA LEU A 145 -13.22 6.86 2.90
C LEU A 145 -13.55 7.81 4.05
N THR A 146 -14.01 7.29 5.19
CA THR A 146 -14.27 8.08 6.40
C THR A 146 -12.99 8.77 6.86
N ALA A 147 -11.89 8.03 7.01
CA ALA A 147 -10.60 8.58 7.41
C ALA A 147 -10.05 9.63 6.43
N TYR A 148 -10.16 9.37 5.12
CA TYR A 148 -9.75 10.35 4.11
C TYR A 148 -10.53 11.66 4.22
N ARG A 149 -11.85 11.58 4.39
CA ARG A 149 -12.71 12.77 4.53
C ARG A 149 -12.48 13.48 5.85
N TRP A 150 -12.26 12.73 6.94
CA TRP A 150 -11.90 13.28 8.24
C TRP A 150 -10.63 14.13 8.15
N LEU A 151 -9.60 13.69 7.41
CA LEU A 151 -8.40 14.50 7.17
C LEU A 151 -8.75 15.84 6.49
N LEU A 152 -9.60 15.82 5.45
CA LEU A 152 -10.00 17.04 4.76
C LEU A 152 -10.78 17.99 5.67
N ASP A 153 -11.71 17.45 6.46
CA ASP A 153 -12.53 18.22 7.40
C ASP A 153 -11.70 18.79 8.57
N ASN A 154 -10.54 18.19 8.85
CA ASN A 154 -9.59 18.66 9.87
C ASN A 154 -8.42 19.49 9.29
N GLY A 155 -8.59 20.03 8.08
CA GLY A 155 -7.72 21.09 7.54
C GLY A 155 -6.59 20.61 6.63
N TYR A 156 -6.44 19.31 6.37
CA TYR A 156 -5.54 18.85 5.32
C TYR A 156 -6.13 19.19 3.95
N ARG A 157 -5.35 19.82 3.07
CA ARG A 157 -5.77 20.06 1.68
C ARG A 157 -5.60 18.76 0.89
N SER A 158 -6.56 18.42 0.03
CA SER A 158 -6.53 17.15 -0.72
C SER A 158 -5.28 17.01 -1.61
N GLU A 159 -4.81 18.13 -2.16
CA GLU A 159 -3.55 18.28 -2.91
C GLU A 159 -2.26 18.07 -2.08
N ASN A 160 -2.40 17.88 -0.77
CA ASN A 160 -1.34 17.55 0.18
C ASN A 160 -1.61 16.22 0.92
N VAL A 161 -2.57 15.43 0.45
CA VAL A 161 -2.83 14.07 0.94
C VAL A 161 -2.35 13.07 -0.09
N VAL A 162 -1.53 12.11 0.32
CA VAL A 162 -1.22 10.90 -0.46
C VAL A 162 -1.91 9.73 0.20
N VAL A 163 -2.58 8.88 -0.58
CA VAL A 163 -3.19 7.64 -0.06
C VAL A 163 -2.27 6.47 -0.38
N ALA A 164 -1.83 5.76 0.65
CA ALA A 164 -0.89 4.65 0.53
C ALA A 164 -1.43 3.38 1.19
N GLY A 165 -1.03 2.22 0.69
CA GLY A 165 -1.29 0.95 1.35
C GLY A 165 -0.60 -0.23 0.70
N ASP A 166 -0.51 -1.33 1.44
CA ASP A 166 0.20 -2.54 1.03
C ASP A 166 -0.70 -3.78 0.97
N GLY A 167 -0.48 -4.69 0.02
CA GLY A 167 -1.29 -5.89 -0.15
C GLY A 167 -2.78 -5.57 -0.33
N ALA A 168 -3.60 -6.02 0.63
CA ALA A 168 -5.02 -5.65 0.71
C ALA A 168 -5.24 -4.16 1.01
N GLY A 169 -4.35 -3.51 1.75
CA GLY A 169 -4.35 -2.07 1.95
C GLY A 169 -4.12 -1.29 0.65
N GLY A 170 -3.29 -1.82 -0.25
CA GLY A 170 -3.09 -1.27 -1.60
C GLY A 170 -4.36 -1.34 -2.45
N ASN A 171 -5.12 -2.45 -2.34
CA ASN A 171 -6.47 -2.56 -2.92
C ASN A 171 -7.40 -1.46 -2.40
N ILE A 172 -7.49 -1.34 -1.06
CA ILE A 172 -8.38 -0.39 -0.40
C ILE A 172 -7.98 1.05 -0.74
N ALA A 173 -6.69 1.36 -0.83
CA ALA A 173 -6.19 2.67 -1.24
C ALA A 173 -6.70 3.07 -2.64
N ILE A 174 -6.57 2.17 -3.62
CA ILE A 174 -7.04 2.40 -4.99
C ILE A 174 -8.57 2.54 -5.02
N GLU A 175 -9.30 1.62 -4.38
CA GLU A 175 -10.77 1.63 -4.32
C GLU A 175 -11.33 2.88 -3.61
N THR A 176 -10.65 3.38 -2.58
CA THR A 176 -11.01 4.63 -1.88
C THR A 176 -11.02 5.80 -2.85
N VAL A 177 -9.99 5.90 -3.70
CA VAL A 177 -9.87 6.99 -4.68
C VAL A 177 -10.86 6.81 -5.84
N LEU A 178 -11.05 5.59 -6.35
CA LEU A 178 -12.07 5.31 -7.36
C LEU A 178 -13.47 5.72 -6.90
N ARG A 179 -13.82 5.47 -5.63
CA ARG A 179 -15.11 5.90 -5.06
C ARG A 179 -15.21 7.41 -4.85
N GLN A 180 -14.12 8.09 -4.50
CA GLN A 180 -14.09 9.56 -4.47
C GLN A 180 -14.31 10.17 -5.86
N MET A 181 -13.71 9.57 -6.90
CA MET A 181 -13.93 9.98 -8.29
C MET A 181 -15.38 9.80 -8.71
N GLN A 182 -15.98 8.63 -8.44
CA GLN A 182 -17.40 8.37 -8.72
C GLN A 182 -18.33 9.36 -8.01
N ALA A 183 -17.94 9.82 -6.82
CA ALA A 183 -18.69 10.81 -6.05
C ALA A 183 -18.40 12.28 -6.43
N ALA A 184 -17.53 12.52 -7.43
CA ALA A 184 -17.05 13.85 -7.82
C ALA A 184 -16.54 14.69 -6.63
N LYS A 185 -15.80 14.05 -5.72
CA LYS A 185 -15.22 14.67 -4.52
C LYS A 185 -13.72 14.95 -4.72
N PRO A 186 -13.11 15.81 -3.89
CA PRO A 186 -11.67 16.07 -3.95
C PRO A 186 -10.85 14.78 -3.91
N LEU A 187 -9.84 14.72 -4.77
CA LEU A 187 -8.93 13.58 -4.92
C LEU A 187 -7.61 13.86 -4.20
N PRO A 188 -6.90 12.83 -3.72
CA PRO A 188 -5.56 12.99 -3.19
C PRO A 188 -4.57 13.43 -4.26
N ALA A 189 -3.43 13.96 -3.82
CA ALA A 189 -2.31 14.35 -4.67
C ALA A 189 -1.76 13.17 -5.48
N ALA A 190 -1.69 11.98 -4.87
CA ALA A 190 -1.23 10.75 -5.50
C ALA A 190 -1.68 9.51 -4.70
N VAL A 191 -1.49 8.33 -5.31
CA VAL A 191 -1.73 7.02 -4.71
C VAL A 191 -0.48 6.17 -4.76
N ILE A 192 -0.18 5.47 -3.66
CA ILE A 192 0.96 4.56 -3.56
C ILE A 192 0.45 3.18 -3.16
N ALA A 193 0.65 2.19 -4.02
CA ALA A 193 0.18 0.83 -3.82
C ALA A 193 1.37 -0.14 -3.81
N LEU A 194 1.60 -0.77 -2.66
CA LEU A 194 2.72 -1.68 -2.42
C LEU A 194 2.21 -3.12 -2.51
N SER A 195 2.77 -3.93 -3.41
CA SER A 195 2.36 -5.31 -3.63
C SER A 195 0.84 -5.50 -3.68
N PRO A 196 0.08 -4.65 -4.42
CA PRO A 196 -1.36 -4.58 -4.22
C PRO A 196 -2.08 -5.83 -4.73
N ILE A 197 -3.10 -6.26 -3.99
CA ILE A 197 -4.10 -7.19 -4.50
C ILE A 197 -5.04 -6.41 -5.41
N THR A 198 -5.00 -6.65 -6.72
CA THR A 198 -5.84 -5.92 -7.70
C THR A 198 -6.81 -6.84 -8.43
N ASP A 199 -6.59 -8.15 -8.36
CA ASP A 199 -7.37 -9.19 -9.01
C ASP A 199 -7.71 -10.34 -8.04
N LEU A 200 -8.91 -10.30 -7.45
CA LEU A 200 -9.43 -11.38 -6.62
C LEU A 200 -9.89 -12.59 -7.44
N ALA A 201 -9.88 -12.53 -8.78
CA ALA A 201 -10.06 -13.69 -9.64
C ALA A 201 -8.75 -14.47 -9.82
N ALA A 202 -7.62 -13.93 -9.33
CA ALA A 202 -6.30 -14.57 -9.31
C ALA A 202 -5.87 -15.06 -10.71
N THR A 203 -5.99 -14.20 -11.72
CA THR A 203 -5.76 -14.54 -13.13
C THR A 203 -4.35 -14.23 -13.62
N GLY A 204 -3.48 -13.63 -12.78
CA GLY A 204 -2.07 -13.38 -13.11
C GLY A 204 -1.29 -14.67 -13.34
N GLY A 205 -0.38 -14.68 -14.31
CA GLY A 205 0.53 -15.80 -14.56
C GLY A 205 1.52 -16.02 -13.42
N SER A 206 1.92 -14.94 -12.72
CA SER A 206 2.75 -14.99 -11.52
C SER A 206 2.15 -15.81 -10.37
N MET A 207 0.82 -16.00 -10.34
CA MET A 207 0.16 -16.94 -9.41
C MET A 207 0.63 -18.39 -9.58
N ILE A 208 1.19 -18.72 -10.75
CA ILE A 208 1.74 -20.03 -11.06
C ILE A 208 3.28 -19.96 -11.03
N THR A 209 3.89 -18.99 -11.73
CA THR A 209 5.34 -18.97 -11.90
C THR A 209 6.09 -18.66 -10.60
N ASN A 210 5.49 -17.91 -9.68
CA ASN A 210 6.09 -17.52 -8.40
C ASN A 210 5.49 -18.27 -7.20
N ALA A 211 4.67 -19.31 -7.44
CA ALA A 211 3.93 -20.01 -6.38
C ALA A 211 4.84 -20.62 -5.29
N GLU A 212 6.05 -21.04 -5.67
CA GLU A 212 7.04 -21.62 -4.74
C GLU A 212 7.91 -20.57 -4.04
N SER A 213 7.93 -19.33 -4.56
CA SER A 213 8.77 -18.24 -4.07
C SER A 213 8.09 -17.38 -3.01
N ASP A 214 6.77 -17.22 -3.09
CA ASP A 214 6.00 -16.38 -2.17
C ASP A 214 5.66 -17.13 -0.86
N PRO A 215 6.19 -16.71 0.30
CA PRO A 215 5.96 -17.40 1.56
C PRO A 215 4.57 -17.14 2.17
N LEU A 216 3.82 -16.16 1.67
CA LEU A 216 2.61 -15.67 2.33
C LEU A 216 1.37 -15.84 1.48
N VAL A 217 1.45 -15.53 0.19
CA VAL A 217 0.30 -15.47 -0.69
C VAL A 217 0.38 -16.61 -1.68
N ASN A 218 -0.67 -17.41 -1.72
CA ASN A 218 -0.83 -18.47 -2.70
C ASN A 218 -2.29 -18.55 -3.16
N LYS A 219 -2.55 -19.38 -4.18
CA LYS A 219 -3.89 -19.53 -4.75
C LYS A 219 -4.94 -19.99 -3.73
N ALA A 220 -4.59 -20.90 -2.84
CA ALA A 220 -5.52 -21.39 -1.81
C ALA A 220 -5.87 -20.29 -0.80
N TRP A 221 -4.89 -19.44 -0.46
CA TRP A 221 -5.12 -18.29 0.39
C TRP A 221 -6.03 -17.26 -0.26
N ILE A 222 -5.78 -16.88 -1.53
CA ILE A 222 -6.68 -15.98 -2.26
C ILE A 222 -8.10 -16.56 -2.35
N GLU A 223 -8.26 -17.87 -2.51
CA GLU A 223 -9.58 -18.52 -2.47
C GLU A 223 -10.30 -18.33 -1.14
N THR A 224 -9.59 -18.51 -0.01
CA THR A 224 -10.12 -18.27 1.33
C THR A 224 -10.50 -16.81 1.53
N LEU A 225 -9.67 -15.87 1.06
CA LEU A 225 -9.97 -14.44 1.07
C LEU A 225 -11.25 -14.16 0.31
N ARG A 226 -11.34 -14.67 -0.92
CA ARG A 226 -12.48 -14.49 -1.82
C ARG A 226 -13.79 -14.93 -1.18
N LYS A 227 -13.82 -16.16 -0.64
CA LYS A 227 -15.02 -16.74 -0.02
C LYS A 227 -15.53 -15.92 1.17
N THR A 228 -14.62 -15.33 1.93
CA THR A 228 -14.97 -14.56 3.13
C THR A 228 -15.33 -13.11 2.78
N TYR A 229 -14.55 -12.48 1.90
CA TYR A 229 -14.63 -11.05 1.63
C TYR A 229 -15.74 -10.68 0.65
N LEU A 230 -15.96 -11.49 -0.40
CA LEU A 230 -16.84 -11.12 -1.52
C LEU A 230 -18.33 -11.41 -1.29
N GLY A 231 -18.65 -12.30 -0.35
CA GLY A 231 -20.01 -12.87 -0.28
C GLY A 231 -20.41 -13.49 -1.62
N SER A 232 -21.51 -13.04 -2.21
CA SER A 232 -21.99 -13.51 -3.52
C SER A 232 -21.44 -12.73 -4.73
N ARG A 233 -20.51 -11.79 -4.50
CA ARG A 233 -19.97 -10.92 -5.57
C ARG A 233 -19.00 -11.69 -6.46
N SER A 234 -18.97 -11.32 -7.74
CA SER A 234 -17.95 -11.81 -8.67
C SER A 234 -16.57 -11.34 -8.22
N PRO A 235 -15.54 -12.20 -8.26
CA PRO A 235 -14.15 -11.78 -8.04
C PRO A 235 -13.61 -10.83 -9.11
N ALA A 236 -14.26 -10.73 -10.26
CA ALA A 236 -13.93 -9.75 -11.30
C ALA A 236 -14.79 -8.47 -11.23
N ASP A 237 -15.52 -8.26 -10.12
CA ASP A 237 -16.27 -7.02 -9.94
C ASP A 237 -15.30 -5.83 -9.73
N PRO A 238 -15.40 -4.76 -10.54
CA PRO A 238 -14.47 -3.63 -10.50
C PRO A 238 -14.48 -2.84 -9.18
N ARG A 239 -15.39 -3.14 -8.25
CA ARG A 239 -15.48 -2.47 -6.94
C ARG A 239 -14.76 -3.21 -5.81
N VAL A 240 -14.14 -4.35 -6.13
CA VAL A 240 -13.30 -5.18 -5.23
C VAL A 240 -11.99 -5.58 -5.88
N SER A 241 -11.93 -5.52 -7.21
CA SER A 241 -10.75 -5.85 -8.00
C SER A 241 -10.51 -4.70 -8.98
N PRO A 242 -9.71 -3.70 -8.55
CA PRO A 242 -9.50 -2.47 -9.32
C PRO A 242 -8.82 -2.74 -10.67
N LEU A 243 -8.22 -3.92 -10.89
CA LEU A 243 -7.79 -4.35 -12.21
C LEU A 243 -8.91 -4.25 -13.26
N TYR A 244 -10.17 -4.41 -12.86
CA TYR A 244 -11.33 -4.34 -13.76
C TYR A 244 -11.98 -2.95 -13.80
N ALA A 245 -11.58 -2.01 -12.95
CA ALA A 245 -12.16 -0.66 -12.88
C ALA A 245 -11.76 0.25 -14.06
N ASP A 246 -12.52 1.32 -14.28
CA ASP A 246 -12.10 2.42 -15.14
C ASP A 246 -11.16 3.35 -14.37
N MET A 247 -9.98 3.60 -14.93
CA MET A 247 -8.91 4.40 -14.32
C MET A 247 -8.79 5.80 -14.95
N THR A 248 -9.66 6.16 -15.90
CA THR A 248 -9.59 7.48 -16.55
C THR A 248 -9.76 8.61 -15.53
N GLY A 249 -8.77 9.51 -15.48
CA GLY A 249 -8.73 10.62 -14.52
C GLY A 249 -8.22 10.25 -13.12
N PHE A 250 -7.70 9.03 -12.93
CA PHE A 250 -7.10 8.62 -11.66
C PHE A 250 -5.82 9.44 -11.36
N PRO A 251 -5.54 9.79 -10.08
CA PRO A 251 -4.34 10.53 -9.71
C PRO A 251 -3.04 9.78 -10.05
N PRO A 252 -1.87 10.44 -10.01
CA PRO A 252 -0.59 9.78 -10.16
C PRO A 252 -0.45 8.55 -9.24
N LEU A 253 0.04 7.45 -9.79
CA LEU A 253 0.07 6.15 -9.14
C LEU A 253 1.51 5.59 -9.10
N LEU A 254 1.99 5.28 -7.89
CA LEU A 254 3.19 4.48 -7.69
C LEU A 254 2.79 3.03 -7.37
N LEU A 255 3.36 2.08 -8.10
CA LEU A 255 3.25 0.65 -7.85
C LEU A 255 4.65 0.09 -7.54
N GLN A 256 4.86 -0.41 -6.32
CA GLN A 256 6.06 -1.18 -5.97
C GLN A 256 5.66 -2.64 -5.82
N VAL A 257 6.42 -3.56 -6.42
CA VAL A 257 6.19 -5.00 -6.30
C VAL A 257 7.51 -5.76 -6.38
N GLY A 258 7.63 -6.86 -5.66
CA GLY A 258 8.77 -7.76 -5.68
C GLY A 258 8.66 -8.75 -6.83
N SER A 259 9.77 -9.05 -7.49
CA SER A 259 9.77 -10.01 -8.60
C SER A 259 9.51 -11.45 -8.15
N GLY A 260 9.64 -11.75 -6.85
CA GLY A 260 9.36 -13.06 -6.25
C GLY A 260 7.91 -13.25 -5.79
N GLU A 261 7.05 -12.25 -5.98
CA GLU A 261 5.67 -12.29 -5.50
C GLU A 261 4.71 -12.98 -6.47
N VAL A 262 3.70 -13.65 -5.94
CA VAL A 262 2.57 -14.09 -6.80
C VAL A 262 1.73 -12.91 -7.29
N LEU A 263 1.79 -11.75 -6.63
CA LEU A 263 1.10 -10.51 -7.00
C LEU A 263 1.88 -9.65 -8.02
N LEU A 264 2.97 -10.14 -8.59
CA LEU A 264 3.73 -9.43 -9.62
C LEU A 264 2.84 -9.00 -10.80
N ASP A 265 2.06 -9.93 -11.36
CA ASP A 265 1.20 -9.62 -12.50
C ASP A 265 -0.01 -8.75 -12.12
N ASP A 266 -0.45 -8.76 -10.87
CA ASP A 266 -1.48 -7.83 -10.39
C ASP A 266 -1.01 -6.37 -10.57
N ALA A 267 0.20 -6.08 -10.08
CA ALA A 267 0.79 -4.75 -10.20
C ALA A 267 1.08 -4.38 -11.66
N LEU A 268 1.70 -5.28 -12.45
CA LEU A 268 2.07 -4.99 -13.84
C LEU A 268 0.84 -4.77 -14.73
N ARG A 269 -0.19 -5.62 -14.62
CA ARG A 269 -1.41 -5.50 -15.43
C ARG A 269 -2.22 -4.27 -15.05
N LEU A 270 -2.30 -3.93 -13.77
CA LEU A 270 -2.93 -2.68 -13.35
C LEU A 270 -2.16 -1.47 -13.88
N ALA A 271 -0.82 -1.49 -13.81
CA ALA A 271 0.02 -0.41 -14.33
C ALA A 271 -0.23 -0.16 -15.82
N ASP A 272 -0.24 -1.22 -16.64
CA ASP A 272 -0.49 -1.12 -18.07
C ASP A 272 -1.88 -0.58 -18.37
N LYS A 273 -2.90 -1.05 -17.65
CA LYS A 273 -4.27 -0.56 -17.80
C LYS A 273 -4.40 0.91 -17.40
N ALA A 274 -3.81 1.31 -16.28
CA ALA A 274 -3.83 2.70 -15.82
C ALA A 274 -3.12 3.63 -16.81
N ARG A 275 -1.96 3.22 -17.36
CA ARG A 275 -1.27 3.96 -18.43
C ARG A 275 -2.14 4.12 -19.67
N GLN A 276 -2.82 3.05 -20.11
CA GLN A 276 -3.76 3.11 -21.24
C GLN A 276 -4.94 4.07 -20.99
N ALA A 277 -5.34 4.24 -19.73
CA ALA A 277 -6.35 5.22 -19.31
C ALA A 277 -5.82 6.65 -19.14
N GLY A 278 -4.54 6.90 -19.41
CA GLY A 278 -3.89 8.22 -19.34
C GLY A 278 -3.36 8.60 -17.95
N VAL A 279 -3.25 7.66 -17.02
CA VAL A 279 -2.72 7.90 -15.67
C VAL A 279 -1.19 8.01 -15.71
N ASP A 280 -0.62 8.92 -14.91
CA ASP A 280 0.83 8.97 -14.64
C ASP A 280 1.20 7.82 -13.69
N VAL A 281 1.87 6.78 -14.21
CA VAL A 281 2.15 5.55 -13.47
C VAL A 281 3.65 5.29 -13.37
N THR A 282 4.18 5.37 -12.16
CA THR A 282 5.51 4.84 -11.82
C THR A 282 5.39 3.39 -11.37
N THR A 283 6.15 2.49 -11.99
CA THR A 283 6.25 1.09 -11.55
C THR A 283 7.68 0.78 -11.14
N GLU A 284 7.85 0.13 -9.99
CA GLU A 284 9.11 -0.35 -9.47
C GLU A 284 9.01 -1.85 -9.20
N VAL A 285 9.70 -2.65 -10.01
CA VAL A 285 9.82 -4.10 -9.78
C VAL A 285 11.14 -4.36 -9.05
N TRP A 286 11.07 -4.86 -7.83
CA TRP A 286 12.21 -5.06 -6.95
C TRP A 286 12.73 -6.50 -7.05
N PRO A 287 13.95 -6.72 -7.57
CA PRO A 287 14.43 -8.07 -7.84
C PRO A 287 14.57 -8.92 -6.56
N GLY A 288 14.00 -10.11 -6.59
CA GLY A 288 14.08 -11.10 -5.52
C GLY A 288 13.24 -10.79 -4.27
N MET A 289 12.56 -9.64 -4.20
CA MET A 289 11.79 -9.28 -3.01
C MET A 289 10.54 -10.14 -2.84
N PRO A 290 10.22 -10.59 -1.60
CA PRO A 290 8.98 -11.30 -1.26
C PRO A 290 7.84 -10.32 -0.97
N HIS A 291 6.62 -10.84 -0.79
CA HIS A 291 5.45 -10.04 -0.43
C HIS A 291 5.67 -9.23 0.87
N GLN A 292 5.26 -7.96 0.87
CA GLN A 292 5.35 -7.05 2.03
C GLN A 292 6.77 -6.86 2.59
N TRP A 293 7.82 -6.97 1.78
CA TRP A 293 9.20 -6.74 2.22
C TRP A 293 9.40 -5.34 2.84
N GLN A 294 8.61 -4.36 2.42
CA GLN A 294 8.65 -2.98 2.91
C GLN A 294 8.38 -2.87 4.41
N LEU A 295 7.75 -3.87 5.04
CA LEU A 295 7.49 -3.87 6.48
C LEU A 295 8.76 -3.97 7.34
N PHE A 296 9.91 -4.30 6.74
CA PHE A 296 11.15 -4.61 7.46
C PHE A 296 12.32 -3.67 7.14
N PRO A 297 12.15 -2.32 7.20
CA PRO A 297 13.22 -1.38 6.88
C PRO A 297 14.40 -1.43 7.87
N SER A 298 14.26 -2.11 9.01
CA SER A 298 15.35 -2.34 9.97
C SER A 298 16.14 -3.63 9.71
N LEU A 299 15.64 -4.54 8.86
CA LEU A 299 16.23 -5.86 8.61
C LEU A 299 16.72 -6.02 7.16
N LEU A 300 16.13 -5.28 6.22
CA LEU A 300 16.37 -5.38 4.79
C LEU A 300 16.64 -4.00 4.20
N ASP A 301 17.83 -3.81 3.64
CA ASP A 301 18.27 -2.50 3.12
C ASP A 301 17.37 -2.03 1.97
N ASP A 302 16.91 -2.98 1.14
CA ASP A 302 15.97 -2.68 0.05
C ASP A 302 14.59 -2.24 0.54
N ALA A 303 14.17 -2.62 1.76
CA ALA A 303 12.94 -2.10 2.36
C ALA A 303 13.10 -0.64 2.83
N ASP A 304 14.27 -0.26 3.34
CA ASP A 304 14.57 1.14 3.64
C ASP A 304 14.67 1.97 2.34
N ARG A 305 15.37 1.48 1.31
CA ARG A 305 15.39 2.13 -0.02
C ARG A 305 13.98 2.28 -0.60
N SER A 306 13.14 1.26 -0.47
CA SER A 306 11.73 1.31 -0.87
C SER A 306 10.99 2.46 -0.17
N SER A 307 11.23 2.66 1.13
CA SER A 307 10.67 3.76 1.91
C SER A 307 11.14 5.13 1.42
N GLN A 308 12.41 5.26 1.01
CA GLN A 308 12.92 6.49 0.41
C GLN A 308 12.24 6.79 -0.94
N ASN A 309 12.11 5.78 -1.80
CA ASN A 309 11.42 5.95 -3.09
C ASN A 309 9.96 6.38 -2.92
N ILE A 310 9.24 5.78 -1.96
CA ILE A 310 7.86 6.16 -1.60
C ILE A 310 7.81 7.62 -1.15
N ALA A 311 8.73 8.02 -0.28
CA ALA A 311 8.81 9.39 0.23
C ALA A 311 9.10 10.41 -0.88
N GLU A 312 10.07 10.13 -1.76
CA GLU A 312 10.37 10.98 -2.92
C GLU A 312 9.16 11.14 -3.83
N PHE A 313 8.43 10.04 -4.09
CA PHE A 313 7.20 10.10 -4.88
C PHE A 313 6.14 10.96 -4.19
N ALA A 314 5.92 10.80 -2.88
CA ALA A 314 4.97 11.63 -2.13
C ALA A 314 5.37 13.12 -2.16
N ILE A 315 6.64 13.44 -1.86
CA ILE A 315 7.17 14.81 -1.85
C ILE A 315 6.99 15.49 -3.22
N ARG A 316 7.24 14.77 -4.31
CA ARG A 316 7.09 15.31 -5.68
C ARG A 316 5.65 15.75 -5.99
N HIS A 317 4.66 15.11 -5.36
CA HIS A 317 3.24 15.30 -5.64
C HIS A 317 2.52 16.20 -4.64
N PHE A 318 3.05 16.41 -3.43
CA PHE A 318 2.52 17.44 -2.54
C PHE A 318 2.60 18.82 -3.21
N ALA A 319 1.49 19.55 -3.21
CA ALA A 319 1.35 20.81 -3.93
C ALA A 319 2.25 21.94 -3.38
N ASP A 320 2.62 21.87 -2.11
CA ASP A 320 3.46 22.86 -1.43
C ASP A 320 4.96 22.50 -1.43
N LYS A 321 5.41 21.67 -2.37
CA LYS A 321 6.83 21.37 -2.56
C LYS A 321 7.67 22.67 -2.71
N PRO A 322 8.93 22.69 -2.25
CA PRO A 322 9.83 23.80 -2.52
C PRO A 322 9.84 24.10 -4.03
N GLN A 323 9.69 25.36 -4.42
CA GLN A 323 9.95 25.75 -5.80
C GLN A 323 11.45 25.55 -6.06
N GLU A 324 11.77 24.82 -7.13
CA GLU A 324 13.16 24.61 -7.60
C GLU A 324 13.84 25.93 -7.99
#